data_AF-A0AAV4S5Q0-F1
#
_entry.id   AF-A0AAV4S5Q0-F1
#
_cell.length_a   1.000
_cell.length_b   1.000
_cell.length_c   1.000
_cell.angle_alpha   90.00
_cell.angle_beta   90.00
_cell.angle_gamma   90.00
#
_symmetry.space_group_name_H-M   'P 1'
#
loop_
_entity.id
_entity.type
_entity.pdbx_description
1 polymer ?
#
loop_
_entity_poly.entity_id
_entity_poly.type
_entity_poly.pdbx_seq_one_letter_code
_entity_poly.pdbx_strand_id
1 'polypeptide(L)'
;MHTDEGFVVSFAAVFGIFGSGLLARSGMGTETVMLIDDREPAIFPALEKSGDSKSLVAPFQAFKFASESTVKFQLTVSFCLTCARR
;
A
#
# COMPACT_ATOMS: atom_id res chain seq x y z
N MET A 1 -23.09 -7.66 -1.71
CA MET A 1 -21.90 -8.40 -1.25
C MET A 1 -20.69 -7.66 -1.80
N HIS A 2 -20.15 -6.72 -1.03
CA HIS A 2 -18.90 -6.02 -1.34
C HIS A 2 -17.79 -6.94 -0.80
N THR A 3 -16.98 -7.52 -1.68
CA THR A 3 -15.76 -8.20 -1.27
C THR A 3 -14.71 -7.14 -0.96
N ASP A 4 -14.35 -7.06 0.31
CA ASP A 4 -13.31 -6.20 0.90
C ASP A 4 -11.93 -6.70 0.45
N GLU A 5 -11.57 -6.47 -0.81
CA GLU A 5 -10.25 -6.82 -1.38
C GLU A 5 -9.25 -5.70 -1.02
N GLY A 6 -8.86 -5.62 0.26
CA GLY A 6 -7.88 -4.65 0.76
C GLY A 6 -6.44 -5.12 0.57
N PHE A 7 -5.52 -4.18 0.33
CA PHE A 7 -4.09 -4.47 0.38
C PHE A 7 -3.64 -4.46 1.85
N VAL A 8 -3.22 -5.61 2.39
CA VAL A 8 -2.81 -5.77 3.79
C VAL A 8 -1.31 -6.08 3.85
N VAL A 9 -0.56 -5.25 4.56
CA VAL A 9 0.85 -5.51 4.89
C VAL A 9 1.00 -5.63 6.40
N SER A 10 1.31 -6.84 6.89
CA SER A 10 1.40 -7.15 8.32
C SER A 10 2.85 -7.40 8.74
N PHE A 11 3.29 -6.78 9.84
CA PHE A 11 4.62 -7.00 10.42
C PHE A 11 4.55 -7.39 11.90
N ALA A 12 5.44 -8.30 12.33
CA ALA A 12 5.55 -8.77 13.71
C ALA A 12 6.63 -8.02 14.53
N ALA A 13 6.73 -6.68 14.41
CA ALA A 13 7.85 -5.93 14.97
C ALA A 13 7.42 -4.94 16.07
N VAL A 14 8.27 -4.65 17.07
CA VAL A 14 7.99 -3.73 18.21
C VAL A 14 7.84 -2.24 17.78
N PHE A 15 8.05 -1.96 16.49
CA PHE A 15 8.15 -0.63 15.89
C PHE A 15 6.80 -0.16 15.33
N GLY A 16 6.59 1.16 15.28
CA GLY A 16 5.59 1.74 14.36
C GLY A 16 6.05 1.58 12.92
N ILE A 17 5.12 1.41 11.98
CA ILE A 17 5.40 1.24 10.56
C ILE A 17 4.69 2.31 9.74
N PHE A 18 5.37 2.80 8.71
CA PHE A 18 4.84 3.74 7.72
C PHE A 18 5.14 3.18 6.33
N GLY A 19 4.13 3.15 5.46
CA GLY A 19 4.28 2.76 4.06
C GLY A 19 4.30 3.99 3.17
N SER A 20 5.25 4.05 2.24
CA SER A 20 5.34 5.12 1.23
C SER A 20 5.78 4.56 -0.13
N GLY A 21 5.56 5.35 -1.19
CA GLY A 21 5.99 5.00 -2.54
C GLY A 21 5.42 3.67 -3.03
N LEU A 22 4.12 3.43 -2.82
CA LEU A 22 3.45 2.25 -3.35
C LEU A 22 3.38 2.38 -4.88
N LEU A 23 4.10 1.53 -5.58
CA LEU A 23 4.17 1.46 -7.02
C LEU A 23 3.51 0.16 -7.50
N ALA A 24 2.65 0.28 -8.50
CA ALA A 24 2.22 -0.84 -9.31
C ALA A 24 3.02 -0.90 -10.60
N ARG A 25 3.40 -2.11 -11.01
CA ARG A 25 4.14 -2.38 -12.24
C ARG A 25 3.50 -3.52 -12.99
N SER A 26 3.56 -3.50 -14.32
CA SER A 26 3.15 -4.65 -15.12
C SER A 26 4.05 -5.85 -14.83
N GLY A 27 3.62 -7.04 -15.23
CA GLY A 27 4.39 -8.28 -15.08
C GLY A 27 5.78 -8.19 -15.71
N MET A 28 5.89 -7.61 -16.90
CA MET A 28 7.17 -7.35 -17.57
C MET A 28 7.87 -6.07 -17.09
N GLY A 29 7.17 -5.22 -16.32
CA GLY A 29 7.72 -4.00 -15.74
C GLY A 29 7.87 -2.85 -16.73
N THR A 30 7.19 -2.90 -17.87
CA THR A 30 7.16 -1.89 -18.94
C THR A 30 6.19 -0.76 -18.64
N GLU A 31 5.12 -1.03 -17.90
CA GLU A 31 4.17 -0.03 -17.43
C GLU A 31 4.28 0.10 -15.91
N THR A 32 4.22 1.33 -15.41
CA THR A 32 4.24 1.64 -13.97
C THR A 32 3.23 2.73 -13.63
N VAL A 33 2.62 2.61 -12.47
CA VAL A 33 1.74 3.63 -11.87
C VAL A 33 2.13 3.78 -10.41
N MET A 34 2.31 5.04 -9.97
CA MET A 34 2.46 5.35 -8.56
C MET A 34 1.07 5.47 -7.93
N LEU A 35 0.81 4.61 -6.95
CA LEU A 35 -0.48 4.52 -6.27
C LEU A 35 -0.47 5.43 -5.04
N ILE A 36 0.54 5.28 -4.17
CA ILE A 36 0.73 6.18 -3.02
C ILE A 36 1.83 7.16 -3.38
N ASP A 37 1.42 8.37 -3.75
CA ASP A 37 2.26 9.57 -3.79
C ASP A 37 1.75 10.52 -2.70
N ASP A 38 2.66 11.06 -1.88
CA ASP A 38 2.33 12.04 -0.82
C ASP A 38 1.68 13.32 -1.39
N ARG A 39 1.64 13.47 -2.71
CA ARG A 39 1.14 14.64 -3.44
C ARG A 39 -0.31 14.52 -3.93
N GLU A 40 -0.82 13.31 -4.17
CA GLU A 40 -2.16 13.09 -4.75
C GLU A 40 -2.97 12.01 -4.01
N PRO A 41 -3.47 12.32 -2.79
CA PRO A 41 -4.21 11.37 -1.95
C PRO A 41 -5.60 10.98 -2.49
N ALA A 42 -6.05 11.55 -3.61
CA ALA A 42 -7.39 11.34 -4.16
C ALA A 42 -7.54 10.00 -4.90
N ILE A 43 -6.44 9.39 -5.36
CA ILE A 43 -6.47 8.19 -6.22
C ILE A 43 -6.27 6.91 -5.42
N PHE A 44 -5.45 6.95 -4.36
CA PHE A 44 -5.33 5.87 -3.39
C PHE A 44 -5.35 6.41 -1.96
N PRO A 45 -6.17 5.82 -1.08
CA PRO A 45 -6.16 6.18 0.33
C PRO A 45 -4.79 5.85 0.94
N ALA A 46 -4.37 6.68 1.90
CA ALA A 46 -3.18 6.40 2.68
C ALA A 46 -3.31 5.04 3.38
N LEU A 47 -2.18 4.36 3.57
CA LEU A 47 -2.15 3.13 4.35
C LEU A 47 -2.48 3.46 5.82
N GLU A 48 -3.58 2.92 6.31
CA GLU A 48 -4.02 3.12 7.69
C GLU A 48 -3.66 1.91 8.55
N LYS A 49 -3.42 2.18 9.83
CA LYS A 49 -3.18 1.10 10.78
C LYS A 49 -4.50 0.39 11.07
N SER A 50 -4.56 -0.92 10.87
CA SER A 50 -5.78 -1.69 11.13
C SER A 50 -5.97 -1.94 12.62
N GLY A 51 -6.75 -1.08 13.28
CA GLY A 51 -7.07 -1.19 14.71
C GLY A 51 -5.83 -1.33 15.60
N ASP A 52 -5.87 -2.31 16.51
CA ASP A 52 -4.75 -2.64 17.40
C ASP A 52 -3.65 -3.50 16.72
N SER A 53 -3.88 -3.93 15.49
CA SER A 53 -2.91 -4.73 14.75
C SER A 53 -1.73 -3.88 14.26
N LYS A 54 -0.61 -4.54 13.98
CA LYS A 54 0.58 -3.91 13.38
C LYS A 54 0.56 -4.02 11.86
N SER A 55 -0.64 -3.91 11.30
CA SER A 55 -0.88 -4.05 9.87
C SER A 55 -1.24 -2.70 9.29
N LEU A 56 -0.67 -2.41 8.13
CA LEU A 56 -1.08 -1.30 7.28
C LEU A 56 -2.07 -1.84 6.25
N VAL A 57 -3.22 -1.18 6.14
CA VAL A 57 -4.32 -1.57 5.27
C VAL A 57 -4.78 -0.36 4.47
N ALA A 58 -5.00 -0.56 3.18
CA ALA A 58 -5.71 0.40 2.36
C ALA A 58 -6.68 -0.36 1.44
N PRO A 59 -7.94 0.09 1.33
CA PRO A 59 -8.82 -0.40 0.28
C PRO A 59 -8.31 0.13 -1.07
N PHE A 60 -8.37 -0.71 -2.10
CA PHE A 60 -8.10 -0.26 -3.45
C PHE A 60 -9.08 -0.87 -4.44
N GLN A 61 -9.34 -0.14 -5.52
CA GLN A 61 -10.09 -0.69 -6.64
C GLN A 61 -9.14 -1.53 -7.49
N ALA A 62 -9.49 -2.80 -7.69
CA ALA A 62 -8.72 -3.68 -8.56
C ALA A 62 -8.62 -3.10 -9.98
N PHE A 63 -7.42 -3.12 -10.54
CA PHE A 63 -7.12 -2.63 -11.88
C PHE A 63 -6.13 -3.55 -12.58
N LYS A 64 -5.98 -3.34 -13.88
CA LYS A 64 -4.97 -4.01 -14.71
C LYS A 64 -4.37 -3.02 -15.70
N PHE A 65 -3.20 -3.35 -16.21
CA PHE A 65 -2.63 -2.62 -17.33
C PHE A 65 -3.35 -3.01 -18.63
N ALA A 66 -3.27 -2.13 -19.63
CA ALA A 66 -3.91 -2.40 -20.91
C ALA A 66 -3.29 -3.64 -21.58
N SER A 67 -1.96 -3.77 -21.48
CA SER A 67 -1.19 -4.82 -22.15
C SER A 67 -1.07 -6.12 -21.35
N GLU A 68 -1.26 -6.09 -20.03
CA GLU A 68 -0.96 -7.22 -19.13
C GLU A 68 -2.02 -7.40 -18.03
N SER A 69 -2.29 -8.67 -17.68
CA SER A 69 -3.20 -9.06 -16.58
C SER A 69 -2.51 -9.18 -15.22
N THR A 70 -1.17 -9.18 -15.19
CA THR A 70 -0.38 -9.28 -13.97
C THR A 70 0.01 -7.89 -13.49
N VAL A 71 -0.31 -7.59 -12.22
CA VAL A 71 0.11 -6.37 -11.53
C VAL A 71 1.02 -6.75 -10.36
N LYS A 72 2.21 -6.16 -10.32
CA LYS A 72 3.18 -6.31 -9.23
C LYS A 72 3.16 -5.05 -8.37
N PHE A 73 3.02 -5.22 -7.07
CA PHE A 73 3.06 -4.10 -6.11
C PHE A 73 4.43 -4.05 -5.45
N GLN A 74 4.98 -2.84 -5.34
CA GLN A 74 6.22 -2.56 -4.64
C GLN A 74 5.95 -1.42 -3.64
N LEU A 75 6.20 -1.66 -2.36
CA LEU A 75 6.00 -0.69 -1.29
C LEU A 75 7.31 -0.46 -0.55
N THR A 76 7.60 0.79 -0.19
CA THR A 76 8.66 1.10 0.77
C THR A 76 8.08 1.13 2.18
N VAL A 77 8.61 0.29 3.07
CA VAL A 77 8.20 0.27 4.48
C VAL A 77 9.32 0.86 5.33
N SER A 78 8.98 1.89 6.09
CA SER A 78 9.85 2.55 7.05
C SER A 78 9.43 2.17 8.47
N PHE A 79 10.42 1.89 9.32
CA PHE A 79 10.20 1.52 10.73
C PHE A 79 10.58 2.69 11.63
N CYS A 80 9.74 3.00 12.62
CA CYS A 80 10.03 4.03 13.61
C CYS A 80 9.89 3.48 15.03
N LEU A 81 10.96 3.57 15.81
CA LEU A 81 11.01 3.18 17.22
C LEU A 81 10.20 4.11 18.14
N THR A 82 10.12 5.39 17.79
CA THR A 82 9.71 6.47 18.71
C THR A 82 8.56 7.33 18.19
N CYS A 83 8.00 7.03 17.02
CA CYS A 83 6.83 7.73 16.47
C CYS A 83 5.52 7.34 17.19
N ALA A 84 5.62 6.69 18.34
CA ALA A 84 4.51 6.51 19.25
C ALA A 84 4.10 7.90 19.80
N ARG A 85 3.05 8.46 19.19
CA ARG A 85 2.17 9.51 19.74
C ARG A 85 2.71 10.94 19.67
N ARG A 86 2.04 11.77 18.87
CA ARG A 86 1.41 12.96 19.43
C ARG A 86 -0.10 12.80 19.31
#